data_AF-A0A4W3IMQ1-F1
#
_entry.id   AF-A0A4W3IMQ1-F1
#
_cell.length_a   1.000
_cell.length_b   1.000
_cell.length_c   1.000
_cell.angle_alpha   90.00
_cell.angle_beta   90.00
_cell.angle_gamma   90.00
#
_symmetry.space_group_name_H-M   'P 1'
#
loop_
_entity.id
_entity.type
_entity.pdbx_description
1 polymer ?
#
loop_
_entity_poly.entity_id
_entity_poly.type
_entity_poly.pdbx_seq_one_letter_code
_entity_poly.pdbx_strand_id
1 'polypeptide(L)'
;MGISIKEKYSLVCYLSLLHCTDQTFIVMAFNGKYELENQDNFGPFMKALGLSDEMIEKGNDLKSVSEIVQNGNHFKITVTTGTKVLTNEFIVGQETDVQTPTGAKMKAIINLEGTNKLVLKAENVTSITELTGDRLVNVSLC
;
A
#
# COMPACT_ATOMS: atom_id res chain seq x y z
N MET A 1 10.40 9.46 4.50
CA MET A 1 9.65 8.74 5.55
C MET A 1 9.57 7.29 5.16
N GLY A 2 9.67 6.31 6.07
CA GLY A 2 9.62 4.88 5.72
C GLY A 2 8.65 4.12 6.61
N ILE A 3 7.76 3.33 6.01
CA ILE A 3 6.84 2.43 6.73
C ILE A 3 7.12 1.02 6.20
N SER A 4 7.40 0.06 7.09
CA SER A 4 7.58 -1.35 6.75
C SER A 4 6.43 -2.18 7.32
N ILE A 5 5.86 -3.03 6.48
CA ILE A 5 4.69 -3.86 6.79
C ILE A 5 5.00 -5.30 6.35
N LYS A 6 4.70 -6.31 7.19
CA LYS A 6 5.06 -7.72 6.93
C LYS A 6 3.83 -8.57 6.63
N GLU A 7 3.92 -9.44 5.63
CA GLU A 7 2.86 -10.38 5.25
C GLU A 7 2.57 -11.38 6.39
N LYS A 8 1.29 -11.52 6.76
CA LYS A 8 0.88 -12.31 7.93
C LYS A 8 0.48 -13.75 7.59
N TYR A 9 0.13 -14.06 6.34
CA TYR A 9 -0.31 -15.40 5.92
C TYR A 9 -0.01 -15.69 4.44
N SER A 10 1.07 -16.41 4.17
CA SER A 10 1.37 -16.96 2.85
C SER A 10 0.95 -18.43 2.80
N LEU A 11 -0.27 -18.70 2.33
CA LEU A 11 -0.69 -20.07 1.94
C LEU A 11 -0.26 -20.26 0.49
N VAL A 12 1.02 -20.57 0.31
CA VAL A 12 1.57 -20.97 -0.98
C VAL A 12 0.97 -22.34 -1.33
N CYS A 13 -0.04 -22.35 -2.20
CA CYS A 13 -0.48 -23.56 -2.88
C CYS A 13 0.69 -24.11 -3.71
N TYR A 14 1.36 -25.12 -3.17
CA TYR A 14 2.39 -25.86 -3.88
C TYR A 14 1.76 -27.03 -4.67
N LEU A 15 2.10 -27.06 -5.96
CA LEU A 15 2.30 -28.22 -6.84
C LEU A 15 1.09 -28.84 -7.59
N SER A 16 1.07 -28.66 -8.91
CA SER A 16 1.23 -29.77 -9.88
C SER A 16 1.40 -29.29 -11.34
N LEU A 17 2.66 -29.35 -11.79
CA LEU A 17 3.25 -29.65 -13.11
C LEU A 17 2.51 -29.41 -14.46
N LEU A 18 3.33 -28.91 -15.39
CA LEU A 18 3.28 -29.01 -16.87
C LEU A 18 2.21 -28.17 -17.57
N HIS A 19 2.61 -27.07 -18.22
CA HIS A 19 2.66 -26.92 -19.68
C HIS A 19 3.40 -25.62 -20.04
N CYS A 20 4.23 -25.72 -21.08
CA CYS A 20 4.87 -24.59 -21.74
C CYS A 20 3.80 -23.76 -22.45
N THR A 21 3.59 -22.54 -21.99
CA THR A 21 3.13 -21.41 -22.80
C THR A 21 3.79 -20.16 -22.25
N ASP A 22 4.36 -19.37 -23.15
CA ASP A 22 4.75 -17.98 -22.95
C ASP A 22 3.51 -17.15 -22.57
N GLN A 23 3.12 -17.31 -21.32
CA GLN A 23 2.10 -16.53 -20.66
C GLN A 23 2.84 -15.89 -19.51
N THR A 24 3.10 -14.60 -19.63
CA THR A 24 3.54 -13.77 -18.52
C THR A 24 2.64 -14.12 -17.34
N PHE A 25 3.14 -14.95 -16.40
CA PHE A 25 2.47 -15.11 -15.13
C PHE A 25 2.44 -13.70 -14.59
N ILE A 26 1.26 -13.08 -14.59
CA ILE A 26 1.09 -11.81 -13.91
C ILE A 26 1.21 -12.20 -12.45
N VAL A 27 2.45 -12.15 -11.95
CA VAL A 27 2.73 -12.36 -10.54
C VAL A 27 1.97 -11.25 -9.85
N MET A 28 0.88 -11.61 -9.18
CA MET A 28 0.11 -10.69 -8.36
C MET A 28 0.90 -10.48 -7.06
N ALA A 29 2.08 -9.87 -7.22
CA ALA A 29 3.14 -9.85 -6.23
C ALA A 29 2.67 -9.20 -4.93
N PHE A 30 1.75 -8.25 -5.04
CA PHE A 30 1.26 -7.50 -3.89
C PHE A 30 0.13 -8.19 -3.13
N ASN A 31 -0.50 -9.26 -3.66
CA ASN A 31 -1.61 -9.92 -2.99
C ASN A 31 -1.20 -10.40 -1.61
N GLY A 32 -1.93 -9.95 -0.59
CA GLY A 32 -1.62 -10.36 0.78
C GLY A 32 -2.20 -9.43 1.82
N LYS A 33 -2.00 -9.84 3.07
CA LYS A 33 -2.37 -9.08 4.26
C LYS A 33 -1.11 -8.76 5.05
N TYR A 34 -0.85 -7.48 5.23
CA TYR A 34 0.38 -6.96 5.80
C TYR A 34 0.06 -6.26 7.13
N GLU A 35 0.79 -6.59 8.21
CA GLU A 35 0.71 -5.90 9.51
C GLU A 35 1.89 -4.95 9.69
N LEU A 36 1.60 -3.73 10.16
CA LEU A 36 2.61 -2.69 10.39
C LEU A 36 3.70 -3.23 11.32
N GLU A 37 4.94 -3.21 10.84
CA GLU A 37 6.10 -3.68 11.60
C GLU A 37 6.91 -2.52 12.15
N ASN A 38 7.21 -1.52 11.30
CA ASN A 38 7.92 -0.32 11.71
C ASN A 38 7.39 0.91 10.98
N GLN A 39 7.43 2.07 11.63
CA GLN A 39 7.16 3.37 11.03
C GLN A 39 8.15 4.41 11.53
N ASP A 40 8.80 5.10 10.61
CA ASP A 40 9.73 6.18 10.93
C ASP A 40 9.11 7.53 10.57
N ASN A 41 9.26 8.51 11.46
CA ASN A 41 8.79 9.90 11.25
C ASN A 41 7.26 10.03 11.08
N PHE A 42 6.47 9.14 11.70
CA PHE A 42 5.00 9.13 11.65
C PHE A 42 4.38 10.46 12.09
N GLY A 43 4.73 10.95 13.28
CA GLY A 43 4.12 12.16 13.85
C GLY A 43 4.29 13.40 12.97
N PRO A 44 5.53 13.81 12.62
CA PRO A 44 5.76 14.97 11.75
C PRO A 44 5.09 14.86 10.38
N PHE A 45 5.07 13.66 9.79
CA PHE A 45 4.39 13.43 8.51
C PHE A 45 2.87 13.58 8.61
N MET A 46 2.25 12.93 9.60
CA MET A 46 0.80 13.04 9.79
C MET A 46 0.39 14.49 10.12
N LYS A 47 1.23 15.22 10.85
CA LYS A 47 1.05 16.66 11.11
C LYS A 47 1.13 17.49 9.82
N ALA A 48 2.09 17.20 8.94
CA ALA A 48 2.19 17.84 7.62
C ALA A 48 1.00 17.52 6.72
N LEU A 49 0.40 16.33 6.85
CA LEU A 49 -0.85 15.98 6.19
C LEU A 49 -2.09 16.65 6.81
N GLY A 50 -1.95 17.32 7.94
CA GLY A 50 -3.00 18.09 8.60
C GLY A 50 -3.76 17.33 9.70
N LEU A 51 -3.23 16.22 10.21
CA LEU A 51 -3.79 15.58 11.41
C LEU A 51 -3.48 16.42 12.66
N SER A 52 -4.43 16.46 13.60
CA SER A 52 -4.20 17.05 14.92
C SER A 52 -3.28 16.17 15.76
N ASP A 53 -2.56 16.78 16.72
CA ASP A 53 -1.65 16.05 17.61
C ASP A 53 -2.38 14.93 18.38
N GLU A 54 -3.65 15.14 18.76
CA GLU A 54 -4.50 14.11 19.40
C GLU A 54 -4.75 12.89 18.49
N MET A 55 -5.01 13.11 17.20
CA MET A 55 -5.22 12.01 16.25
C MET A 55 -3.93 11.24 15.96
N ILE A 56 -2.79 11.94 15.99
CA ILE A 56 -1.46 11.35 15.79
C ILE A 56 -1.11 10.46 16.97
N GLU A 57 -1.29 10.95 18.20
CA GLU A 57 -1.02 10.19 19.43
C GLU A 57 -1.89 8.94 19.49
N LYS A 58 -3.20 9.08 19.23
CA LYS A 58 -4.12 7.93 19.15
C LYS A 58 -3.76 6.96 18.03
N GLY A 59 -3.20 7.43 16.93
CA GLY A 59 -2.82 6.61 15.77
C GLY A 59 -1.51 5.86 15.95
N ASN A 60 -0.59 6.40 16.75
CA ASN A 60 0.79 5.90 16.85
C ASN A 60 0.91 4.50 17.47
N ASP A 61 0.04 4.18 18.42
CA ASP A 61 0.05 2.89 19.12
C ASP A 61 -0.92 1.87 18.50
N LEU A 62 -1.68 2.26 17.47
CA LEU A 62 -2.64 1.39 16.83
C LEU A 62 -1.96 0.48 15.82
N LYS A 63 -2.29 -0.81 15.91
CA LYS A 63 -1.96 -1.77 14.86
C LYS A 63 -2.67 -1.37 13.58
N SER A 64 -1.89 -1.19 12.51
CA SER A 64 -2.41 -1.00 11.17
C SER A 64 -2.23 -2.27 10.36
N VAL A 65 -3.28 -2.67 9.64
CA VAL A 65 -3.30 -3.86 8.79
C VAL A 65 -3.76 -3.44 7.41
N SER A 66 -2.93 -3.72 6.40
CA SER A 66 -3.19 -3.43 5.01
C SER A 66 -3.46 -4.72 4.25
N GLU A 67 -4.63 -4.83 3.62
CA GLU A 67 -4.98 -5.91 2.72
C GLU A 67 -4.92 -5.39 1.28
N ILE A 68 -4.18 -6.09 0.42
CA ILE A 68 -4.05 -5.73 -0.99
C ILE A 68 -4.59 -6.86 -1.84
N VAL A 69 -5.52 -6.49 -2.73
CA VAL A 69 -6.05 -7.34 -3.79
C VAL A 69 -5.67 -6.72 -5.13
N GLN A 70 -4.71 -7.34 -5.80
CA GLN A 70 -4.25 -7.06 -7.14
C GLN A 70 -4.89 -8.06 -8.10
N ASN A 71 -5.56 -7.55 -9.13
CA ASN A 71 -6.11 -8.32 -10.26
C ASN A 71 -5.60 -7.70 -11.55
N GLY A 72 -4.44 -8.18 -12.04
CA GLY A 72 -3.77 -7.54 -13.17
C GLY A 72 -3.32 -6.12 -12.83
N ASN A 73 -3.86 -5.14 -13.56
CA ASN A 73 -3.59 -3.72 -13.36
C ASN A 73 -4.55 -3.05 -12.36
N HIS A 74 -5.56 -3.77 -11.88
CA HIS A 74 -6.54 -3.26 -10.95
C HIS A 74 -6.13 -3.61 -9.52
N PHE A 75 -6.08 -2.62 -8.64
CA PHE A 75 -5.68 -2.77 -7.25
C PHE A 75 -6.76 -2.26 -6.34
N LYS A 76 -7.03 -3.02 -5.28
CA LYS A 76 -7.84 -2.62 -4.15
C LYS A 76 -7.00 -2.76 -2.88
N ILE A 77 -6.79 -1.65 -2.20
CA ILE A 77 -6.03 -1.57 -0.96
C ILE A 77 -6.98 -1.17 0.16
N THR A 78 -7.14 -2.04 1.15
CA THR A 78 -7.92 -1.79 2.35
C THR A 78 -7.00 -1.68 3.55
N VAL A 79 -6.93 -0.50 4.17
CA VAL A 79 -6.13 -0.24 5.37
C VAL A 79 -7.06 -0.14 6.56
N THR A 80 -6.80 -0.95 7.59
CA THR A 80 -7.53 -0.95 8.85
C THR A 80 -6.60 -0.49 9.96
N THR A 81 -6.92 0.62 10.63
CA THR A 81 -6.16 1.17 11.75
C THR A 81 -7.09 1.34 12.95
N GLY A 82 -6.94 0.48 13.96
CA GLY A 82 -7.90 0.40 15.07
C GLY A 82 -9.32 0.08 14.57
N THR A 83 -10.27 1.00 14.77
CA THR A 83 -11.67 0.88 14.30
C THR A 83 -11.93 1.54 12.95
N LYS A 84 -10.95 2.26 12.37
CA LYS A 84 -11.11 2.94 11.08
C LYS A 84 -10.71 2.02 9.95
N VAL A 85 -11.54 1.97 8.91
CA VAL A 85 -11.29 1.22 7.67
C VAL A 85 -11.31 2.20 6.50
N LEU A 86 -10.24 2.19 5.72
CA LEU A 86 -10.05 2.99 4.52
C LEU A 86 -9.87 2.04 3.33
N THR A 87 -10.56 2.27 2.22
CA THR A 87 -10.40 1.47 1.00
C THR A 87 -10.15 2.39 -0.19
N ASN A 88 -9.06 2.13 -0.91
CA ASN A 88 -8.71 2.80 -2.15
C ASN A 88 -8.66 1.76 -3.28
N GLU A 89 -9.28 2.07 -4.41
CA GLU A 89 -9.34 1.20 -5.58
C GLU A 89 -8.89 1.98 -6.81
N PHE A 90 -8.02 1.39 -7.61
CA PHE A 90 -7.41 2.09 -8.74
C PHE A 90 -6.96 1.14 -9.84
N ILE A 91 -6.80 1.70 -11.04
CA ILE A 91 -6.19 1.03 -12.18
C ILE A 91 -4.83 1.69 -12.44
N VAL A 92 -3.79 0.89 -12.54
CA VAL A 92 -2.43 1.35 -12.84
C VAL A 92 -2.42 2.20 -14.11
N GLY A 93 -1.76 3.36 -14.04
CA GLY A 93 -1.61 4.30 -15.15
C GLY A 93 -2.83 5.18 -15.42
N GLN A 94 -3.92 5.02 -14.68
CA GLN A 94 -5.10 5.88 -14.77
C GLN A 94 -5.14 6.88 -13.60
N GLU A 95 -5.67 8.08 -13.86
CA GLU A 95 -5.98 9.02 -12.80
C GLU A 95 -7.12 8.47 -11.94
N THR A 96 -6.94 8.48 -10.62
CA THR A 96 -7.93 8.02 -9.65
C THR A 96 -8.03 9.00 -8.47
N ASP A 97 -9.19 9.00 -7.81
CA ASP A 97 -9.36 9.67 -6.53
C ASP A 97 -8.86 8.76 -5.40
N VAL A 98 -7.77 9.16 -4.76
CA VAL A 98 -7.20 8.48 -3.60
C VAL A 98 -7.63 9.20 -2.33
N GLN A 99 -8.22 8.46 -1.39
CA GLN A 99 -8.54 8.97 -0.07
C GLN A 99 -7.34 8.79 0.87
N THR A 100 -6.96 9.86 1.56
CA THR A 100 -5.89 9.89 2.56
C THR A 100 -6.43 9.49 3.95
N PRO A 101 -5.55 9.19 4.92
CA PRO A 101 -5.96 8.94 6.30
C PRO A 101 -6.70 10.11 6.98
N THR A 102 -6.59 11.35 6.47
CA THR A 102 -7.37 12.50 6.95
C THR A 102 -8.82 12.49 6.45
N GLY A 103 -9.15 11.60 5.52
CA GLY A 103 -10.43 11.57 4.82
C GLY A 103 -10.48 12.48 3.60
N ALA A 104 -9.44 13.29 3.35
CA ALA A 104 -9.32 14.10 2.15
C ALA A 104 -9.14 13.22 0.91
N LYS A 105 -9.65 13.68 -0.22
CA LYS A 105 -9.46 13.02 -1.52
C LYS A 105 -8.51 13.85 -2.37
N MET A 106 -7.60 13.18 -3.06
CA MET A 106 -6.71 13.80 -4.04
C MET A 106 -6.69 12.97 -5.31
N LYS A 107 -6.51 13.65 -6.44
CA LYS A 107 -6.23 12.99 -7.71
C LYS A 107 -4.78 12.55 -7.75
N ALA A 108 -4.55 11.31 -8.12
CA ALA A 108 -3.21 10.75 -8.28
C ALA A 108 -3.17 9.75 -9.43
N ILE A 109 -2.00 9.60 -10.02
CA ILE A 109 -1.70 8.52 -10.96
C ILE A 109 -0.75 7.56 -10.27
N ILE A 110 -1.13 6.28 -10.20
CA ILE A 110 -0.32 5.22 -9.61
C ILE A 110 0.22 4.35 -10.73
N ASN A 111 1.54 4.25 -10.83
CA ASN A 111 2.24 3.45 -11.84
C ASN A 111 2.88 2.22 -11.19
N LEU A 112 2.92 1.12 -11.93
CA LEU A 112 3.67 -0.09 -11.55
C LEU A 112 4.99 -0.10 -12.31
N GLU A 113 6.11 0.00 -11.60
CA GLU A 113 7.45 -0.14 -12.13
C GLU A 113 7.95 -1.57 -11.86
N GLY A 114 8.29 -2.30 -12.93
CA GLY A 114 8.64 -3.71 -12.81
C GLY A 114 7.45 -4.56 -12.32
N THR A 115 7.70 -5.48 -11.39
CA THR A 115 6.67 -6.37 -10.81
C THR A 115 6.40 -6.10 -9.34
N ASN A 116 7.20 -5.25 -8.69
CA ASN A 116 7.25 -5.13 -7.23
C ASN A 116 7.26 -3.68 -6.71
N LYS A 117 7.08 -2.66 -7.56
CA LYS A 117 7.14 -1.25 -7.13
C LYS A 117 5.97 -0.42 -7.64
N LEU A 118 5.17 0.12 -6.74
CA LEU A 118 4.13 1.09 -7.04
C LEU A 118 4.65 2.51 -6.78
N VAL A 119 4.46 3.40 -7.74
CA VAL A 119 4.82 4.82 -7.65
C VAL A 119 3.57 5.66 -7.83
N LEU A 120 3.09 6.23 -6.74
CA LEU A 120 2.03 7.23 -6.72
C LEU A 120 2.64 8.61 -6.93
N LYS A 121 2.13 9.34 -7.93
CA LYS A 121 2.43 10.76 -8.14
C LYS A 121 1.15 11.57 -8.04
N ALA A 122 1.12 12.50 -7.11
CA ALA A 122 0.14 13.56 -6.97
C ALA A 122 0.85 14.92 -7.01
N GLU A 123 0.11 16.03 -7.12
CA GLU A 123 0.70 17.38 -7.32
C GLU A 123 1.81 17.72 -6.34
N ASN A 124 1.63 17.39 -5.05
CA ASN A 124 2.58 17.74 -3.98
C ASN A 124 3.08 16.53 -3.20
N VAL A 125 2.79 15.30 -3.66
CA VAL A 125 3.16 14.09 -2.93
C VAL A 125 3.62 13.03 -3.91
N THR A 126 4.81 12.48 -3.66
CA THR A 126 5.27 11.24 -4.30
C THR A 126 5.37 10.15 -3.26
N SER A 127 4.71 9.01 -3.50
CA SER A 127 4.79 7.85 -2.63
C SER A 127 5.26 6.64 -3.42
N ILE A 128 6.27 5.95 -2.90
CA ILE A 128 6.84 4.74 -3.49
C ILE A 128 6.55 3.59 -2.55
N THR A 129 5.88 2.54 -3.03
CA THR A 129 5.63 1.31 -2.28
C THR A 129 6.34 0.17 -2.98
N GLU A 130 7.37 -0.38 -2.34
CA GLU A 130 8.17 -1.48 -2.89
C GLU A 130 7.97 -2.76 -2.06
N LEU A 131 7.68 -3.85 -2.75
CA LEU A 131 7.64 -5.19 -2.18
C LEU A 131 9.06 -5.78 -2.23
N THR A 132 9.59 -6.10 -1.04
CA THR A 132 10.89 -6.71 -0.83
C THR A 132 10.70 -8.02 -0.05
N GLY A 133 10.65 -9.14 -0.75
CA GLY A 133 10.31 -10.43 -0.15
C GLY A 133 8.87 -10.44 0.36
N ASP A 134 8.69 -10.65 1.66
CA ASP A 134 7.39 -10.64 2.38
C ASP A 134 7.06 -9.28 3.00
N ARG A 135 7.82 -8.22 2.66
CA ARG A 135 7.70 -6.89 3.27
C ARG A 135 7.32 -5.83 2.24
N LEU A 136 6.33 -5.01 2.58
CA LEU A 136 6.07 -3.77 1.88
C LEU A 136 6.80 -2.63 2.57
N VAL A 137 7.58 -1.88 1.80
CA VAL A 137 8.23 -0.66 2.25
C VAL A 137 7.59 0.52 1.52
N ASN A 138 6.86 1.35 2.25
CA ASN A 138 6.30 2.59 1.73
C ASN A 138 7.20 3.77 2.12
N VAL A 139 7.61 4.55 1.12
CA VAL A 139 8.35 5.79 1.28
C VAL A 139 7.55 6.93 0.67
N SER A 140 7.09 7.84 1.53
CA SER A 140 6.37 9.03 1.10
C SER A 140 7.24 10.29 1.25
N LEU A 141 7.17 11.14 0.23
CA LEU A 141 7.84 12.42 0.09
C LEU A 141 6.76 13.47 -0.20
N CYS A 142 6.68 14.48 0.67
CA CYS A 142 5.86 15.68 0.52
C CYS A 142 6.79 16.86 0.27
#